data_AF-K3X599-F1
#
_entry.id   AF-K3X599-F1
#
_cell.length_a   1.000
_cell.length_b   1.000
_cell.length_c   1.000
_cell.angle_alpha   90.00
_cell.angle_beta   90.00
_cell.angle_gamma   90.00
#
_symmetry.space_group_name_H-M   'P 1'
#
loop_
_entity.id
_entity.type
_entity.pdbx_description
1 polymer ?
#
loop_
_entity_poly.entity_id
_entity_poly.type
_entity_poly.pdbx_seq_one_letter_code
_entity_poly.pdbx_strand_id
1 'polypeptide(L)'
;MERDGFVRAEAFCSWCVEETRFDVLDEFLKKSFGADGVVVMERQNDFCRLKLRGSNDQLKLSKVFALVESVKTTMHVREYSVSQTTLEQIFNQFASQQAEEQGVARGMYQAV
;
A
#
# COMPACT_ATOMS: atom_id res chain seq x y z
N MET A 1 -26.59 5.01 -8.30
CA MET A 1 -26.45 6.48 -8.21
C MET A 1 -25.92 6.98 -9.52
N GLU A 2 -26.75 7.65 -10.32
CA GLU A 2 -26.29 8.37 -11.51
C GLU A 2 -25.38 9.50 -11.04
N ARG A 3 -24.17 9.57 -11.61
CA ARG A 3 -23.29 10.73 -11.44
C ARG A 3 -23.66 11.72 -12.54
N ASP A 4 -24.02 12.92 -12.11
CA ASP A 4 -24.27 14.12 -12.92
C ASP A 4 -23.03 14.58 -13.72
N GLY A 5 -21.86 13.97 -13.48
CA GLY A 5 -20.64 14.16 -14.29
C GLY A 5 -19.85 15.41 -13.93
N PHE A 6 -20.29 16.17 -12.93
CA PHE A 6 -19.62 17.39 -12.46
C PHE A 6 -18.96 17.15 -11.10
N VAL A 7 -17.87 17.87 -10.85
CA VAL A 7 -17.20 17.94 -9.54
C VAL A 7 -17.07 19.41 -9.14
N ARG A 8 -17.27 19.70 -7.85
CA ARG A 8 -17.02 21.06 -7.35
C ARG A 8 -15.53 21.37 -7.48
N ALA A 9 -15.20 22.57 -7.93
CA ALA A 9 -13.80 23.00 -8.09
C ALA A 9 -12.99 22.80 -6.80
N GLU A 10 -13.56 23.14 -5.65
CA GLU A 10 -12.93 22.91 -4.34
C GLU A 10 -12.61 21.43 -4.07
N ALA A 11 -13.54 20.52 -4.38
CA ALA A 11 -13.34 19.09 -4.19
C ALA A 11 -12.24 18.56 -5.13
N PHE A 12 -12.20 19.06 -6.37
CA PHE A 12 -11.13 18.75 -7.32
C PHE A 12 -9.77 19.26 -6.84
N CYS A 13 -9.69 20.51 -6.39
CA CYS A 13 -8.46 21.08 -5.84
C CYS A 13 -7.98 20.32 -4.59
N SER A 14 -8.88 19.96 -3.68
CA SER A 14 -8.55 19.15 -2.51
C SER A 14 -7.99 17.80 -2.92
N TRP A 15 -8.60 17.13 -3.90
CA TRP A 15 -8.10 15.87 -4.43
C TRP A 15 -6.71 16.04 -5.07
N CYS A 16 -6.47 17.09 -5.87
CA CYS A 16 -5.16 17.35 -6.46
C CYS A 16 -4.06 17.55 -5.40
N VAL A 17 -4.38 18.21 -4.28
CA VAL A 17 -3.44 18.40 -3.16
C VAL A 17 -3.09 17.06 -2.51
N GLU A 18 -4.07 16.20 -2.25
CA GLU A 18 -3.80 14.88 -1.66
C GLU A 18 -3.04 13.96 -2.63
N GLU A 19 -3.33 14.03 -3.94
CA GLU A 19 -2.57 13.30 -4.96
C GLU A 19 -1.11 13.73 -4.98
N THR A 20 -0.87 15.05 -4.98
CA THR A 20 0.50 15.61 -4.98
C THR A 20 1.27 15.20 -3.72
N ARG A 21 0.62 15.18 -2.55
CA ARG A 21 1.26 14.75 -1.30
C ARG A 21 1.63 13.28 -1.34
N PHE A 22 0.75 12.44 -1.88
CA PHE A 22 1.04 11.03 -2.05
C PHE A 22 2.24 10.82 -2.97
N ASP A 23 2.29 11.50 -4.12
CA ASP A 23 3.40 11.38 -5.07
C ASP A 23 4.73 11.79 -4.44
N VAL A 24 4.74 12.89 -3.67
CA VAL A 24 5.94 13.35 -2.95
C VAL A 24 6.41 12.32 -1.91
N LEU A 25 5.48 11.72 -1.16
CA LEU A 25 5.78 10.69 -0.17
C LEU A 25 6.31 9.41 -0.83
N ASP A 26 5.64 8.94 -1.89
CA ASP A 26 6.02 7.74 -2.64
C ASP A 26 7.41 7.89 -3.27
N GLU A 27 7.68 9.03 -3.91
CA GLU A 27 9.01 9.34 -4.43
C GLU A 27 10.08 9.35 -3.34
N PHE A 28 9.79 9.96 -2.19
CA PHE A 28 10.74 10.02 -1.08
C PHE A 28 11.08 8.62 -0.54
N LEU A 29 10.08 7.77 -0.37
CA LEU A 29 10.27 6.40 0.08
C LEU A 29 11.04 5.59 -0.97
N LYS A 30 10.73 5.76 -2.27
CA LYS A 30 11.47 5.11 -3.36
C LYS A 30 12.92 5.56 -3.42
N LYS A 31 13.22 6.83 -3.15
CA LYS A 31 14.60 7.33 -3.03
C LYS A 31 15.33 6.72 -1.82
N SER A 32 14.61 6.42 -0.74
CA SER A 32 15.18 5.89 0.51
C SER A 32 15.39 4.36 0.50
N PHE A 33 14.46 3.60 -0.09
CA PHE A 33 14.43 2.14 -0.09
C PHE A 33 14.72 1.51 -1.46
N GLY A 34 14.88 2.32 -2.51
CA GLY A 34 15.01 1.89 -3.90
C GLY A 34 13.66 1.86 -4.62
N ALA A 35 13.68 1.99 -5.95
CA ALA A 35 12.47 2.07 -6.78
C ALA A 35 11.55 0.83 -6.62
N ASP A 36 12.14 -0.36 -6.52
CA ASP A 36 11.44 -1.63 -6.29
C ASP A 36 11.23 -1.94 -4.80
N GLY A 37 11.76 -1.08 -3.93
CA GLY A 37 11.72 -1.21 -2.47
C GLY A 37 10.41 -0.74 -1.85
N VAL A 38 9.53 -0.10 -2.61
CA VAL A 38 8.26 0.44 -2.10
C VAL A 38 7.12 -0.14 -2.92
N VAL A 39 6.23 -0.87 -2.26
CA VAL A 39 5.06 -1.49 -2.88
C VAL A 39 3.80 -0.90 -2.25
N VAL A 40 2.94 -0.28 -3.07
CA VAL A 40 1.63 0.20 -2.62
C VAL A 40 0.69 -0.99 -2.47
N MET A 41 0.26 -1.25 -1.24
CA MET A 41 -0.66 -2.36 -0.92
C MET A 41 -2.12 -1.91 -0.94
N GLU A 42 -2.38 -0.70 -0.44
CA GLU A 42 -3.71 -0.10 -0.38
C GLU A 42 -3.60 1.41 -0.51
N ARG A 43 -4.55 2.02 -1.21
CA ARG A 43 -4.64 3.48 -1.38
C ARG A 43 -6.10 3.91 -1.47
N GLN A 44 -6.51 4.80 -0.57
CA GLN A 44 -7.85 5.35 -0.52
C GLN A 44 -7.78 6.79 0.01
N ASN A 45 -8.03 7.80 -0.83
CA ASN A 45 -7.97 9.22 -0.46
C ASN A 45 -6.64 9.58 0.26
N ASP A 46 -6.72 9.99 1.52
CA ASP A 46 -5.62 10.40 2.40
C ASP A 46 -4.98 9.22 3.16
N PHE A 47 -5.43 7.99 2.90
CA PHE A 47 -4.88 6.77 3.49
C PHE A 47 -4.11 5.95 2.46
N CYS A 48 -2.92 5.50 2.83
CA CYS A 48 -2.18 4.49 2.09
C CYS A 48 -1.49 3.48 3.01
N ARG A 49 -1.37 2.24 2.53
CA ARG A 49 -0.56 1.20 3.16
C ARG A 49 0.55 0.80 2.20
N LEU A 50 1.78 0.93 2.65
CA LEU A 50 2.97 0.66 1.86
C LEU A 50 3.73 -0.52 2.47
N LYS A 51 4.25 -1.41 1.63
CA LYS A 51 5.14 -2.50 2.01
C LYS A 51 6.55 -2.16 1.54
N LEU A 52 7.47 -2.08 2.50
CA LEU A 52 8.87 -1.76 2.24
C LEU A 52 9.68 -3.06 2.06
N ARG A 53 10.60 -3.06 1.10
CA ARG A 53 11.57 -4.10 0.80
C ARG A 53 12.95 -3.47 0.74
N GLY A 54 13.97 -4.19 1.19
CA GLY A 54 15.32 -3.68 1.30
C GLY A 54 16.18 -4.63 2.14
N SER A 55 17.42 -4.22 2.38
CA SER A 55 18.31 -4.98 3.25
C SER A 55 17.83 -4.97 4.71
N ASN A 56 18.24 -5.98 5.49
CA ASN A 56 17.93 -6.05 6.93
C ASN A 56 18.34 -4.79 7.69
N ASP A 57 19.40 -4.11 7.25
CA ASP A 57 19.87 -2.88 7.89
C ASP A 57 19.03 -1.66 7.53
N GLN A 58 18.45 -1.60 6.31
CA GLN A 58 17.51 -0.54 5.90
C GLN A 58 16.13 -0.71 6.55
N LEU A 59 15.66 -1.96 6.67
CA LEU A 59 14.32 -2.27 7.19
C LEU A 59 14.25 -2.38 8.72
N LYS A 60 15.32 -2.03 9.45
CA LYS A 60 15.26 -1.94 10.92
C LYS A 60 14.14 -0.98 11.30
N LEU A 61 13.24 -1.44 12.17
CA LEU A 61 12.06 -0.68 12.58
C LEU A 61 12.43 0.72 13.10
N SER A 62 13.52 0.82 13.86
CA SER A 62 14.04 2.10 14.36
C SER A 62 14.45 3.07 13.25
N LYS A 63 15.03 2.58 12.15
CA LYS A 63 15.41 3.41 11.00
C LYS A 63 14.20 3.85 10.18
N VAL A 64 13.27 2.94 9.93
CA VAL A 64 12.03 3.27 9.21
C VAL A 64 11.23 4.30 10.00
N PHE A 65 11.09 4.11 11.32
CA PHE A 65 10.44 5.06 12.20
C PHE A 65 11.14 6.43 12.17
N ALA A 66 12.47 6.48 12.36
CA ALA A 66 13.22 7.73 12.33
C ALA A 66 13.10 8.46 10.98
N LEU A 67 13.11 7.71 9.87
CA LEU A 67 12.95 8.26 8.52
C LEU A 67 11.57 8.90 8.34
N VAL A 68 10.48 8.19 8.69
CA VAL A 68 9.11 8.71 8.57
C VAL A 68 8.90 9.91 9.50
N GLU A 69 9.41 9.84 10.73
CA GLU A 69 9.31 10.95 11.68
C GLU A 69 10.03 12.21 11.14
N SER A 70 11.18 12.06 10.48
CA SER A 70 11.93 13.19 9.91
C SER A 70 11.20 13.95 8.81
N VAL A 71 10.22 13.32 8.15
CA VAL A 71 9.44 13.93 7.06
C VAL A 71 7.98 14.17 7.41
N LYS A 72 7.52 13.73 8.60
CA LYS A 72 6.12 13.79 9.03
C LYS A 72 5.51 15.18 8.86
N THR A 73 6.17 16.21 9.37
CA THR A 73 5.70 17.60 9.29
C THR A 73 5.76 18.13 7.86
N THR A 74 6.89 17.93 7.17
CA THR A 74 7.13 18.46 5.82
C THR A 74 6.20 17.83 4.76
N MET A 75 5.81 16.57 4.95
CA MET A 75 4.90 15.84 4.05
C MET A 75 3.45 15.82 4.54
N HIS A 76 3.14 16.54 5.63
CA HIS A 76 1.79 16.63 6.20
C HIS A 76 1.16 15.28 6.59
N VAL A 77 1.97 14.33 7.06
CA VAL A 77 1.49 13.04 7.57
C VAL A 77 0.84 13.26 8.94
N ARG A 78 -0.49 13.10 9.02
CA ARG A 78 -1.24 13.26 10.29
C ARG A 78 -0.86 12.17 11.30
N GLU A 79 -0.98 10.93 10.89
CA GLU A 79 -0.73 9.74 11.70
C GLU A 79 -0.07 8.66 10.84
N TYR A 80 0.77 7.83 11.47
CA TYR A 80 1.37 6.69 10.81
C TYR A 80 1.59 5.56 11.82
N SER A 81 1.71 4.35 11.30
CA SER A 81 2.21 3.20 12.04
C SER A 81 3.22 2.46 11.18
N VAL A 82 4.22 1.87 11.83
CA VAL A 82 5.20 1.01 11.18
C VAL A 82 5.19 -0.33 11.90
N SER A 83 5.04 -1.42 11.15
CA SER A 83 5.02 -2.77 11.68
C SER A 83 5.86 -3.70 10.82
N GLN A 84 6.39 -4.75 11.44
CA GLN A 84 7.04 -5.82 10.72
C GLN A 84 5.99 -6.73 10.09
N THR A 85 6.19 -7.12 8.84
CA THR A 85 5.31 -8.12 8.20
C THR A 85 5.43 -9.45 8.95
N THR A 86 4.31 -9.96 9.45
CA THR A 86 4.29 -11.24 10.17
C THR A 86 4.28 -12.41 9.19
N LEU A 87 4.69 -13.60 9.66
CA LEU A 87 4.56 -14.83 8.87
C LEU A 87 3.10 -15.09 8.50
N GLU A 88 2.17 -14.85 9.42
CA GLU A 88 0.73 -14.98 9.17
C GLU A 88 0.27 -14.05 8.04
N GLN A 89 0.72 -12.79 8.02
CA GLN A 89 0.40 -11.86 6.93
C GLN A 89 0.97 -12.34 5.58
N ILE A 90 2.16 -12.94 5.59
CA ILE A 90 2.74 -13.55 4.38
C ILE A 90 1.89 -14.74 3.92
N PHE A 91 1.49 -15.62 4.83
CA PHE A 91 0.62 -16.76 4.52
C PHE A 91 -0.75 -16.32 4.01
N ASN A 92 -1.39 -15.34 4.65
CA ASN A 92 -2.68 -14.80 4.22
C ASN A 92 -2.57 -14.16 2.83
N GLN A 93 -1.47 -13.46 2.54
CA GLN A 93 -1.20 -12.90 1.21
C GLN A 93 -1.02 -13.99 0.14
N PHE A 94 -0.41 -15.13 0.48
CA PHE A 94 -0.30 -16.26 -0.44
C PHE A 94 -1.65 -16.96 -0.66
N ALA A 95 -2.42 -17.17 0.41
CA ALA A 95 -3.74 -17.80 0.33
C ALA A 95 -4.73 -16.95 -0.49
N SER A 96 -4.71 -15.63 -0.35
CA SER A 96 -5.58 -14.73 -1.13
C SER A 96 -5.30 -14.76 -2.64
N GLN A 97 -4.10 -15.16 -3.06
CA GLN A 97 -3.75 -15.34 -4.47
C GLN A 97 -4.15 -16.72 -5.03
N GLN A 98 -4.38 -17.71 -4.17
CA GLN A 98 -4.73 -19.09 -4.58
C GLN A 98 -6.24 -19.32 -4.73
N ALA A 99 -7.08 -18.45 -4.16
CA ALA A 99 -8.54 -18.59 -4.25
C ALA A 99 -9.12 -18.34 -5.67
N GLU A 100 -8.29 -17.94 -6.65
CA GLU A 100 -8.72 -17.67 -8.03
C GLU A 100 -8.48 -18.85 -9.01
N GLU A 101 -7.89 -19.96 -8.55
CA GLU A 101 -7.91 -21.22 -9.31
C GLU A 101 -9.13 -22.06 -8.92
N GLN A 102 -10.28 -21.80 -9.57
CA GLN A 102 -11.35 -22.80 -9.65
C GLN A 102 -10.90 -23.97 -10.55
N GLY A 103 -9.93 -24.75 -10.08
CA GLY A 103 -9.64 -26.06 -10.62
C GLY A 103 -10.85 -26.96 -10.32
N VAL A 104 -11.78 -27.08 -11.27
CA VAL A 104 -12.85 -28.08 -11.22
C VAL A 104 -12.18 -29.43 -10.96
N ALA A 105 -12.45 -30.04 -9.80
CA ALA A 105 -11.93 -31.35 -9.46
C ALA A 105 -12.41 -32.37 -10.52
N ARG A 106 -11.55 -32.68 -11.49
CA ARG A 106 -11.75 -33.78 -12.44
C ARG A 106 -11.58 -35.11 -11.70
N GLY A 107 -12.58 -35.48 -10.90
CA GLY A 107 -12.52 -36.66 -10.06
C GLY A 107 -13.85 -37.39 -9.84
N MET A 108 -14.98 -36.87 -10.35
CA MET A 108 -16.26 -37.60 -10.32
C MET A 108 -16.68 -38.00 -11.73
N TYR A 109 -16.08 -39.08 -12.23
CA TYR A 109 -16.79 -39.96 -13.15
C TYR A 109 -17.57 -40.95 -12.29
N GLN A 110 -18.89 -40.81 -12.32
CA GLN A 110 -19.86 -41.72 -11.74
C GLN A 110 -19.62 -43.13 -12.29
N ALA A 111 -19.40 -44.09 -11.38
CA ALA A 111 -19.66 -45.49 -11.66
C ALA A 111 -21.16 -45.73 -11.49
N VAL A 112 -21.89 -45.88 -12.60
CA VAL A 112 -23.03 -46.82 -12.74
C VAL A 112 -23.08 -47.27 -14.20
#